data_AF-A0ABD2LJ30-F1
#
_entry.id   AF-A0ABD2LJ30-F1
#
_cell.length_a   1.000
_cell.length_b   1.000
_cell.length_c   1.000
_cell.angle_alpha   90.00
_cell.angle_beta   90.00
_cell.angle_gamma   90.00
#
_symmetry.space_group_name_H-M   'P 1'
#
loop_
_entity.id
_entity.type
_entity.pdbx_description
1 polymer ?
#
loop_
_entity_poly.entity_id
_entity_poly.type
_entity_poly.pdbx_seq_one_letter_code
_entity_poly.pdbx_strand_id
1 'polypeptide(L)' 'MLRIVSQKKGANGYTSVLIHKFHQKSESRGYPHFINFEELLDTDNGWYDKEGDSVTLAVDVFAEEPYGGDGS' A
#
# COMPACT_ATOMS: atom_id res chain seq x y z
N MET A 1 -3.95 4.67 3.86
CA MET A 1 -3.13 3.64 4.53
C MET A 1 -2.74 2.61 3.48
N LEU A 2 -1.44 2.37 3.27
CA LEU A 2 -0.94 1.32 2.37
C LEU A 2 -0.54 0.12 3.23
N ARG A 3 -0.93 -1.09 2.83
CA ARG A 3 -0.61 -2.31 3.57
C ARG A 3 -0.16 -3.45 2.65
N ILE A 4 0.80 -4.23 3.14
CA ILE A 4 1.11 -5.57 2.63
C ILE A 4 0.27 -6.54 3.46
N VAL A 5 -0.60 -7.29 2.80
CA VAL A 5 -1.49 -8.24 3.49
C VAL A 5 -0.71 -9.52 3.75
N SER A 6 -0.71 -9.98 5.02
CA SER A 6 -0.12 -11.27 5.34
C SER A 6 -0.92 -12.41 4.70
N GLN A 7 -0.21 -13.32 4.05
CA GLN A 7 -0.70 -14.56 3.48
C GLN A 7 -0.75 -15.69 4.54
N LYS A 8 -0.12 -15.49 5.70
CA LYS A 8 -0.09 -16.46 6.80
C LYS A 8 -1.19 -16.15 7.81
N LYS A 9 -2.02 -17.13 8.13
CA LYS A 9 -3.10 -16.98 9.11
C LYS A 9 -2.54 -16.56 10.47
N GLY A 10 -3.03 -15.43 10.98
CA GLY A 10 -2.65 -14.89 12.29
C GLY A 10 -1.33 -14.10 12.33
N ALA A 11 -0.65 -13.92 11.19
CA ALA A 11 0.48 -13.03 11.09
C ALA A 11 0.05 -11.60 10.71
N ASN A 12 0.82 -10.62 11.18
CA ASN A 12 0.54 -9.22 10.90
C ASN A 12 1.08 -8.83 9.52
N GLY A 13 0.30 -8.02 8.80
CA GLY A 13 0.78 -7.33 7.62
C GLY A 13 1.71 -6.17 7.98
N TYR A 14 2.42 -5.65 6.98
CA TYR A 14 3.15 -4.39 7.09
C TYR A 14 2.22 -3.23 6.71
N THR A 15 2.24 -2.14 7.47
CA THR A 15 1.34 -1.00 7.24
C THR A 15 2.10 0.32 7.31
N SER A 16 1.79 1.23 6.39
CA SER A 16 2.26 2.62 6.44
C SER A 16 1.12 3.59 6.18
N VAL A 17 1.12 4.70 6.88
CA VAL A 17 0.17 5.80 6.66
C VAL A 17 0.81 6.79 5.70
N LEU A 18 0.03 7.24 4.73
CA LEU A 18 0.46 8.23 3.75
C LEU A 18 -0.66 9.26 3.62
N ILE A 19 -0.31 10.52 3.79
CA ILE A 19 -1.20 11.67 3.66
C ILE A 19 -0.65 12.52 2.52
N HIS A 20 -1.51 12.85 1.56
CA HIS A 20 -1.10 13.59 0.37
C HIS A 20 -2.25 14.44 -0.18
N LYS A 21 -1.93 15.66 -0.61
CA LYS A 21 -2.88 16.51 -1.33
C LYS A 21 -2.75 16.26 -2.83
N PHE A 22 -3.63 15.42 -3.34
CA PHE A 22 -3.69 15.12 -4.77
C PHE A 22 -4.15 16.34 -5.58
N HIS A 23 -3.51 16.56 -6.72
CA HIS A 23 -3.85 17.57 -7.72
C HIS A 23 -3.15 17.23 -9.04
N GLN A 24 -3.46 17.93 -10.14
CA GLN A 24 -2.95 17.60 -11.49
C GLN A 24 -1.41 17.49 -11.60
N LYS A 25 -0.65 18.21 -10.77
CA LYS A 25 0.83 18.12 -10.78
C LYS A 25 1.38 17.07 -9.81
N SER A 26 0.51 16.43 -9.03
CA SER A 26 0.86 15.47 -8.00
C SER A 26 -0.24 14.43 -7.84
N GLU A 27 -0.48 13.72 -8.94
CA GLU A 27 -1.57 12.75 -9.11
C GLU A 27 -1.29 11.43 -8.39
N SER A 28 -0.01 11.15 -8.09
CA SER A 28 0.41 9.95 -7.38
C SER A 28 1.29 10.28 -6.20
N ARG A 29 1.24 9.39 -5.20
CA ARG A 29 2.12 9.42 -4.05
C ARG A 29 2.30 7.99 -3.53
N GLY A 30 3.50 7.69 -3.09
CA GLY A 30 3.86 6.39 -2.56
C GLY A 30 5.22 6.46 -1.86
N TYR A 31 5.79 5.30 -1.61
CA TYR A 31 7.12 5.15 -1.05
C TYR A 31 8.03 4.49 -2.10
N PRO A 32 9.03 5.22 -2.65
CA PRO A 32 9.99 4.62 -3.58
C PRO A 32 10.71 3.39 -3.01
N HIS A 33 10.90 3.39 -1.69
CA HIS A 33 11.44 2.27 -0.92
C HIS A 33 10.43 1.88 0.16
N PHE A 34 9.28 1.36 -0.27
CA PHE A 34 8.20 0.98 0.65
C PHE A 34 8.62 -0.13 1.62
N ILE A 35 9.33 -1.12 1.09
CA ILE A 35 9.94 -2.23 1.80
C ILE A 35 11.17 -2.70 1.05
N ASN A 36 12.14 -3.30 1.74
CA ASN A 36 13.25 -3.97 1.07
C ASN A 36 12.72 -5.21 0.32
N PHE A 37 13.26 -5.47 -0.89
CA PHE A 37 12.74 -6.53 -1.75
C PHE A 37 13.10 -7.92 -1.21
N GLU A 38 14.32 -8.08 -0.69
CA GLU A 38 14.74 -9.33 -0.05
C GLU A 38 13.89 -9.62 1.20
N GLU A 39 13.56 -8.60 1.98
CA GLU A 39 12.65 -8.70 3.11
C GLU A 39 11.24 -9.10 2.65
N LEU A 40 10.71 -8.50 1.58
CA LEU A 40 9.39 -8.87 1.05
C LEU A 40 9.30 -10.35 0.69
N LEU A 41 10.36 -10.92 0.13
CA LEU A 41 10.43 -12.31 -0.30
C LEU A 41 10.75 -13.32 0.81
N ASP A 42 11.03 -12.85 2.03
CA ASP A 42 11.25 -13.72 3.18
C ASP A 42 9.96 -14.50 3.51
N THR A 43 10.01 -15.82 3.41
CA THR A 43 8.86 -16.68 3.68
C THR A 43 8.44 -16.71 5.15
N ASP A 44 9.30 -16.27 6.06
CA ASP A 44 9.04 -16.32 7.51
C ASP A 44 8.10 -15.20 7.97
N ASN A 45 8.13 -14.04 7.32
CA ASN A 45 7.25 -12.91 7.63
C ASN A 45 5.80 -13.11 7.14
N GLY A 46 5.60 -14.06 6.22
CA GLY A 46 4.29 -14.42 5.67
C GLY A 46 3.67 -13.35 4.79
N TRP A 47 4.45 -12.50 4.13
CA TRP A 47 3.97 -11.47 3.19
C TRP A 47 4.00 -11.93 1.73
N TYR A 48 4.95 -12.81 1.39
CA TYR A 48 5.08 -13.42 0.07
C TYR A 48 4.49 -14.84 0.07
N ASP A 49 3.55 -15.07 -0.85
CA ASP A 49 3.06 -16.41 -1.18
C ASP A 49 3.99 -17.05 -2.20
N LYS A 50 4.83 -17.97 -1.72
CA LYS A 50 5.81 -18.69 -2.54
C LYS A 50 5.18 -19.67 -3.52
N GLU A 51 4.02 -20.25 -3.21
CA GLU A 51 3.38 -21.23 -4.09
C GLU A 51 2.71 -20.53 -5.29
N GLY A 52 2.04 -19.41 -5.03
CA GLY A 52 1.41 -18.57 -6.05
C GLY A 52 2.33 -17.53 -6.70
N ASP A 53 3.58 -17.39 -6.23
CA ASP A 53 4.54 -16.33 -6.60
C ASP A 53 3.86 -14.94 -6.56
N SER A 54 3.27 -14.61 -5.41
CA SER A 54 2.41 -13.42 -5.30
C SER A 54 2.53 -12.68 -3.97
N VAL A 55 2.21 -11.39 -4.02
CA VAL A 55 2.07 -10.51 -2.85
C VAL A 55 0.76 -9.75 -3.01
N THR A 56 -0.02 -9.66 -1.93
CA THR A 56 -1.23 -8.84 -1.92
C THR A 56 -0.95 -7.48 -1.29
N LEU A 57 -1.15 -6.42 -2.07
CA LEU A 57 -1.17 -5.05 -1.59
C LEU A 57 -2.61 -4.57 -1.41
N ALA A 58 -2.87 -3.81 -0.36
CA ALA A 58 -4.17 -3.19 -0.14
C ALA A 58 -4.00 -1.73 0.29
N VAL A 59 -5.00 -0.91 -0.01
CA VAL A 59 -5.01 0.51 0.34
C VAL A 59 -6.37 0.87 0.91
N ASP A 60 -6.37 1.43 2.12
CA ASP A 60 -7.55 2.08 2.68
C ASP A 60 -7.41 3.60 2.46
N VAL A 61 -8.30 4.17 1.66
CA VAL A 61 -8.28 5.60 1.32
C VAL A 61 -9.35 6.32 2.13
N PHE A 62 -8.91 7.35 2.86
CA PHE A 62 -9.78 8.32 3.50
C PHE A 62 -9.55 9.65 2.79
N ALA A 63 -10.59 10.18 2.16
CA ALA A 63 -10.52 11.41 1.38
C ALA A 63 -11.47 12.45 1.97
N GLU A 64 -11.01 13.70 2.02
CA GLU A 64 -11.86 14.86 2.27
C GLU A 64 -12.54 15.31 0.96
N GLU A 65 -13.54 16.17 1.07
CA GLU A 65 -14.22 16.76 -0.08
C GLU A 65 -13.21 17.50 -0.99
N PRO A 66 -13.18 17.24 -2.31
CA PRO A 66 -12.26 17.90 -3.21
C PRO A 66 -12.67 19.35 -3.49
N TYR A 67 -11.70 20.25 -3.55
CA TYR A 67 -11.93 21.63 -3.98
C TYR A 67 -11.84 21.75 -5.52
N GLY A 68 -12.75 22.51 -6.14
CA GLY A 68 -12.77 22.74 -7.59
C GLY A 68 -13.50 21.66 -8.39
N GLY A 69 -14.38 20.91 -7.72
CA GLY A 69 -15.34 19.99 -8.33
C GLY A 69 -16.72 20.61 -8.53
N ASP A 70 -16.82 21.88 -8.93
CA ASP A 70 -18.01 22.42 -9.56
C ASP A 70 -17.84 22.29 -11.07
N GLY A 71 -18.65 21.43 -11.69
CA GLY A 71 -18.62 21.25 -13.14
C GLY A 71 -18.85 22.58 -13.85
N SER A 72 -17.83 23.02 -14.59
CA SER A 72 -17.88 24.12 -15.55
C SER A 72 -17.18 23.73 -16.83
#